data_AF-A0A2V5YAZ9-F1
#
_entry.id   AF-A0A2V5YAZ9-F1
#
_cell.length_a   1.000
_cell.length_b   1.000
_cell.length_c   1.000
_cell.angle_alpha   90.00
_cell.angle_beta   90.00
_cell.angle_gamma   90.00
#
_symmetry.space_group_name_H-M   'P 1'
#
loop_
_entity.id
_entity.type
_entity.pdbx_description
1 polymer ?
#
loop_
_entity_poly.entity_id
_entity_poly.type
_entity_poly.pdbx_seq_one_letter_code
_entity_poly.pdbx_strand_id
1 'polypeptide(L)' 'MGAGDIARCYPEHIHSVWNVGRSISMSLHTYGRHINYTGRSEFDLEHKREKPYVIRVADDEHARA' A
#
# COMPACT_ATOMS: atom_id res chain seq x y z
N MET A 1 -4.76 -9.68 -10.03
CA MET A 1 -5.22 -8.41 -10.62
C MET A 1 -4.51 -8.26 -11.96
N GLY A 2 -5.25 -8.28 -13.05
CA GLY A 2 -4.78 -7.91 -14.38
C GLY A 2 -4.94 -6.42 -14.65
N ALA A 3 -4.51 -5.97 -15.83
CA ALA A 3 -4.72 -4.59 -16.27
C ALA A 3 -6.22 -4.29 -16.43
N GLY A 4 -6.68 -3.19 -15.85
CA GLY A 4 -8.08 -2.78 -15.87
C GLY A 4 -8.94 -3.33 -14.72
N ASP A 5 -8.46 -4.33 -13.97
CA ASP A 5 -9.18 -4.83 -12.81
C ASP A 5 -9.17 -3.81 -11.66
N ILE A 6 -10.27 -3.75 -10.91
CA ILE A 6 -10.42 -2.89 -9.74
C ILE A 6 -10.57 -3.75 -8.49
N ALA A 7 -9.74 -3.49 -7.48
CA ALA A 7 -9.91 -4.06 -6.14
C ALA A 7 -10.34 -2.95 -5.16
N ARG A 8 -11.16 -3.33 -4.18
CA ARG A 8 -11.58 -2.45 -3.08
C ARG A 8 -11.12 -3.02 -1.75
N CYS A 9 -10.57 -2.17 -0.90
CA CYS A 9 -10.13 -2.52 0.45
C CYS A 9 -10.90 -1.67 1.47
N TYR A 10 -11.68 -2.32 2.33
CA TYR A 10 -12.42 -1.67 3.40
C TYR A 10 -11.51 -1.47 4.63
N PRO A 11 -11.87 -0.56 5.57
CA PRO A 11 -11.05 -0.26 6.74
C PRO A 11 -10.66 -1.49 7.60
N GLU A 12 -11.51 -2.50 7.63
CA GLU A 12 -11.30 -3.77 8.35
C GLU A 12 -10.44 -4.78 7.59
N HIS A 13 -10.09 -4.50 6.33
CA HIS A 13 -9.28 -5.40 5.51
C HIS A 13 -7.80 -5.21 5.77
N ILE A 14 -7.12 -6.29 6.12
CA ILE A 14 -5.66 -6.40 6.16
C ILE A 14 -5.23 -7.24 4.96
N HIS A 15 -4.26 -6.76 4.18
CA HIS A 15 -3.78 -7.47 3.00
C HIS A 15 -2.28 -7.23 2.76
N SER A 16 -1.66 -8.14 2.02
CA SER A 16 -0.34 -7.96 1.41
C SER A 16 -0.49 -7.96 -0.12
N VAL A 17 0.35 -7.18 -0.79
CA VAL A 17 0.41 -7.14 -2.27
C VAL A 17 1.84 -7.44 -2.68
N TRP A 18 2.01 -8.38 -3.61
CA TRP A 18 3.31 -8.74 -4.16
C TRP A 18 3.21 -8.92 -5.67
N ASN A 19 4.29 -8.57 -6.38
CA ASN A 19 4.39 -8.81 -7.81
C ASN A 19 4.69 -10.30 -8.04
N VAL A 20 3.75 -11.02 -8.67
CA VAL A 20 3.93 -12.44 -9.05
C VAL A 20 4.62 -12.61 -10.41
N GLY A 21 4.75 -11.54 -11.20
CA GLY A 21 5.33 -11.56 -12.53
C GLY A 21 6.85 -11.39 -12.53
N ARG A 22 7.47 -11.69 -13.68
CA ARG A 22 8.91 -11.43 -13.93
C ARG A 22 9.19 -10.02 -14.44
N SER A 23 8.15 -9.27 -14.78
CA SER A 23 8.21 -7.92 -15.31
C SER A 23 7.71 -6.91 -14.28
N ILE A 24 7.98 -5.63 -14.52
CA ILE A 24 7.43 -4.54 -13.72
C ILE A 24 5.90 -4.56 -13.80
N SER A 25 5.25 -4.43 -12.65
CA SER A 25 3.81 -4.30 -12.51
C SER A 25 3.51 -2.97 -11.82
N MET A 26 2.47 -2.27 -12.26
CA MET A 26 2.06 -0.97 -11.72
C MET A 26 0.56 -0.95 -11.43
N SER A 27 0.20 -0.39 -10.29
CA SER A 27 -1.19 -0.15 -9.87
C SER A 27 -1.38 1.30 -9.46
N LEU A 28 -2.58 1.83 -9.71
CA LEU A 28 -2.99 3.15 -9.24
C LEU A 28 -3.87 2.99 -7.99
N HIS A 29 -3.52 3.69 -6.92
CA HIS A 29 -4.23 3.63 -5.65
C HIS A 29 -4.89 4.96 -5.34
N THR A 30 -6.19 4.93 -5.07
CA THR A 30 -6.94 6.09 -4.60
C THR A 30 -7.44 5.82 -3.19
N TYR A 31 -7.21 6.76 -2.27
CA TYR A 31 -7.67 6.68 -0.88
C TYR A 31 -8.63 7.83 -0.59
N GLY A 32 -9.68 7.57 0.20
CA GLY A 32 -10.67 8.58 0.58
C GLY A 32 -10.14 9.64 1.57
N ARG A 33 -8.94 9.42 2.14
CA ARG A 33 -8.19 10.36 2.98
C ARG A 33 -6.71 10.18 2.68
N HIS A 34 -5.92 11.23 2.93
CA HIS A 34 -4.47 11.14 2.89
C HIS A 34 -3.96 9.97 3.75
N ILE A 35 -3.20 9.06 3.14
CA ILE A 35 -2.89 7.72 3.69
C ILE A 35 -2.17 7.74 5.03
N ASN A 36 -1.38 8.78 5.31
CA ASN A 36 -0.68 8.92 6.59
C ASN A 36 -1.54 9.43 7.76
N TYR A 37 -2.80 9.84 7.51
CA TYR A 37 -3.73 10.32 8.54
C TYR A 37 -4.90 9.36 8.77
N THR A 38 -4.64 8.06 8.64
CA THR A 38 -5.63 7.00 8.81
C THR A 38 -5.32 6.08 10.00
N GLY A 39 -4.27 6.35 10.78
CA GLY A 39 -3.86 5.48 11.90
C GLY A 39 -3.45 4.07 11.46
N ARG A 40 -2.72 3.96 10.33
CA ARG A 40 -2.32 2.67 9.74
C ARG A 40 -1.34 1.91 10.61
N SER A 41 -1.40 0.59 10.47
CA SER A 41 -0.47 -0.35 11.07
C SER A 41 0.13 -1.28 10.03
N GLU A 42 1.34 -1.74 10.31
CA GLU A 42 1.95 -2.92 9.69
C GLU A 42 1.99 -4.08 10.70
N PHE A 43 2.02 -5.31 10.20
CA PHE A 43 1.93 -6.51 11.03
C PHE A 43 3.15 -7.40 10.84
N ASP A 44 3.87 -7.65 11.93
CA ASP A 44 4.97 -8.60 12.02
C ASP A 44 4.40 -9.97 12.32
N LEU A 45 4.31 -10.82 11.30
CA LEU A 45 3.67 -12.13 11.40
C LEU A 45 4.51 -13.15 12.18
N GLU A 46 5.83 -13.01 12.18
CA GLU A 46 6.75 -13.90 12.90
C GLU A 46 6.61 -13.70 14.41
N HIS A 47 6.60 -12.45 14.86
CA HIS A 47 6.50 -12.10 16.28
C HIS A 47 5.07 -11.80 16.73
N LYS A 48 4.09 -11.83 15.81
CA LYS A 48 2.67 -11.52 16.04
C LYS A 48 2.45 -10.14 16.67
N ARG A 49 3.07 -9.10 16.08
CA ARG A 49 2.99 -7.72 16.59
C ARG A 49 2.40 -6.77 15.56
N GLU A 50 1.53 -5.89 16.05
CA GLU A 50 1.09 -4.70 15.32
C GLU A 50 2.04 -3.54 15.59
N LYS A 51 2.41 -2.78 14.55
CA LYS A 51 3.29 -1.61 14.65
C LYS A 51 2.65 -0.44 13.90
N PRO A 52 2.63 0.78 14.46
CA PRO A 52 2.20 1.97 13.73
C PRO A 52 3.05 2.16 12.47
N TYR A 53 2.42 2.57 11.37
CA TYR A 53 3.08 2.67 10.07
C TYR A 53 2.75 3.97 9.33
N VAL A 54 3.80 4.64 8.87
CA VAL A 54 3.73 5.88 8.07
C VAL A 54 4.43 5.63 6.74
N ILE A 55 3.73 5.90 5.63
CA ILE A 55 4.28 5.80 4.28
C ILE A 55 5.27 6.93 4.07
N ARG A 56 6.47 6.58 3.61
CA ARG A 56 7.45 7.52 3.07
C ARG A 56 7.32 7.53 1.56
N VAL A 57 7.07 8.72 0.99
CA VAL A 57 7.18 8.91 -0.45
C VAL A 57 8.68 8.99 -0.75
N ALA A 58 9.12 8.36 -1.84
CA ALA A 58 10.50 8.50 -2.26
C ALA A 58 10.78 9.95 -2.62
N ASP A 59 11.81 10.55 -2.03
CA ASP A 59 12.30 11.88 -2.39
C ASP A 59 13.13 11.78 -3.67
N ASP A 60 12.49 11.52 -4.80
CA ASP A 60 13.13 11.62 -6.11
C ASP A 60 12.71 12.90 -6.86
N GLU A 61 13.52 13.28 -7.84
CA GLU A 61 13.35 14.53 -8.62
C GLU A 61 11.98 14.61 -9.30
N HIS A 62 11.37 13.45 -9.60
CA HIS A 62 10.10 13.35 -10.30
C HIS A 62 8.88 13.50 -9.38
N ALA A 63 9.04 13.32 -8.06
CA ALA A 63 7.97 13.49 -7.09
C ALA A 63 7.59 14.96 -6.79
N ARG A 64 8.34 15.94 -7.31
CA ARG A 64 8.15 17.38 -7.04
C ARG A 64 7.56 18.19 -8.21
N ALA A 65 7.34 17.56 -9.36
CA ALA A 65 6.75 18.18 -10.54
C ALA A 65 5.22 18.08 -10.53
#